data_AF-A0A0B7ARI1-F1
#
_entry.id   AF-A0A0B7ARI1-F1
#
_cell.length_a   1.000
_cell.length_b   1.000
_cell.length_c   1.000
_cell.angle_alpha   90.00
_cell.angle_beta   90.00
_cell.angle_gamma   90.00
#
_symmetry.space_group_name_H-M   'P 1'
#
loop_
_entity.id
_entity.type
_entity.pdbx_description
1 polymer ?
#
loop_
_entity_poly.entity_id
_entity_poly.type
_entity_poly.pdbx_seq_one_letter_code
_entity_poly.pdbx_strand_id
1 'polypeptide(L)'
;MEFLRKDLTNVTDFFRKKNVPTMTVRELFEFVTDTNITRENIDDYLEVSMKASAGRSMEEETEQEKIDEEVFKRAFIPRTLDEVVDIERDVRRSQTM
;
A
#
# COMPACT_ATOMS: atom_id res chain seq x y z
N MET A 1 11.64 4.74 4.05
CA MET A 1 10.86 4.09 2.98
C MET A 1 10.33 5.08 1.92
N GLU A 2 10.83 6.32 1.84
CA GLU A 2 10.33 7.31 0.86
C GLU A 2 10.65 6.95 -0.60
N PHE A 3 11.80 6.34 -0.87
CA PHE A 3 12.17 5.92 -2.23
C PHE A 3 11.22 4.86 -2.77
N LEU A 4 10.95 3.80 -2.01
CA LEU A 4 10.00 2.77 -2.41
C LEU A 4 8.60 3.37 -2.65
N ARG A 5 8.12 4.24 -1.76
CA ARG A 5 6.82 4.93 -1.97
C ARG A 5 6.80 5.76 -3.25
N LYS A 6 7.88 6.48 -3.54
CA LYS A 6 8.00 7.28 -4.76
C LYS A 6 8.02 6.38 -6.00
N ASP A 7 8.73 5.26 -5.95
CA ASP A 7 8.77 4.30 -7.06
C ASP A 7 7.40 3.68 -7.31
N LEU A 8 6.71 3.23 -6.26
CA LEU A 8 5.36 2.66 -6.35
C LEU A 8 4.34 3.68 -6.88
N THR A 9 4.44 4.95 -6.45
CA THR A 9 3.59 6.04 -6.96
C THR A 9 3.85 6.25 -8.45
N ASN A 10 5.12 6.38 -8.87
CA ASN A 10 5.47 6.61 -10.27
C ASN A 10 5.00 5.46 -11.19
N VAL A 11 5.12 4.21 -10.73
CA VAL A 11 4.67 3.03 -11.47
C VAL A 11 3.15 3.03 -11.59
N THR A 12 2.44 3.22 -10.49
CA THR A 12 0.96 3.25 -10.47
C THR A 12 0.43 4.37 -11.37
N ASP A 13 0.97 5.57 -11.26
CA ASP A 13 0.60 6.72 -12.10
C ASP A 13 0.84 6.48 -13.59
N PHE A 14 1.95 5.83 -13.94
CA PHE A 14 2.28 5.51 -15.32
C PHE A 14 1.24 4.59 -15.96
N PHE A 15 0.86 3.52 -15.25
CA PHE A 15 -0.12 2.55 -15.74
C PHE A 15 -1.55 3.09 -15.68
N ARG A 16 -1.88 3.92 -14.68
CA ARG A 16 -3.18 4.61 -14.63
C ARG A 16 -3.40 5.51 -15.84
N LYS A 17 -2.39 6.28 -16.25
CA LYS A 17 -2.43 7.10 -17.48
C LYS A 17 -2.61 6.28 -18.77
N LYS A 18 -2.39 4.97 -18.72
CA LYS A 18 -2.59 4.03 -19.83
C LYS A 18 -3.93 3.30 -19.76
N ASN A 19 -4.85 3.72 -18.87
CA ASN A 19 -6.13 3.06 -18.61
C ASN A 19 -5.97 1.60 -18.16
N VAL A 20 -4.89 1.29 -17.45
CA VAL A 20 -4.69 -0.03 -16.83
C VAL A 20 -5.22 0.01 -15.41
N PRO A 21 -6.21 -0.83 -15.04
CA PRO A 21 -6.68 -0.93 -13.66
C PRO A 21 -5.54 -1.43 -12.79
N THR A 22 -5.04 -0.54 -11.93
CA THR A 22 -3.90 -0.80 -11.05
C THR A 22 -4.34 -0.77 -9.59
N MET A 23 -3.60 -1.49 -8.77
CA MET A 23 -3.74 -1.46 -7.31
C MET A 23 -3.38 -0.07 -6.78
N THR A 24 -3.86 0.26 -5.58
CA THR A 24 -3.41 1.47 -4.88
C THR A 24 -1.94 1.35 -4.47
N VAL A 25 -1.30 2.49 -4.21
CA VAL A 25 0.09 2.53 -3.72
C VAL A 25 0.23 1.75 -2.40
N ARG A 26 -0.80 1.71 -1.55
CA ARG A 26 -0.81 0.94 -0.29
C ARG A 26 -0.78 -0.57 -0.55
N GLU A 27 -1.71 -1.07 -1.36
CA GLU A 27 -1.81 -2.49 -1.67
C GLU A 27 -0.54 -3.00 -2.39
N LEU A 28 0.03 -2.17 -3.28
CA LEU A 28 1.29 -2.48 -3.94
C LEU A 28 2.47 -2.47 -2.97
N PHE A 29 2.46 -1.58 -1.96
CA PHE A 29 3.47 -1.57 -0.91
C PHE A 29 3.39 -2.81 -0.03
N GLU A 30 2.19 -3.19 0.42
CA GLU A 30 1.94 -4.43 1.17
C GLU A 30 2.41 -5.64 0.37
N PHE A 31 2.05 -5.72 -0.91
CA PHE A 31 2.51 -6.78 -1.81
C PHE A 31 4.04 -6.89 -1.89
N VAL A 32 4.75 -5.76 -1.98
CA VAL A 32 6.23 -5.76 -2.09
C VAL A 32 6.92 -6.04 -0.76
N THR A 33 6.29 -5.71 0.37
CA THR A 33 6.91 -5.80 1.71
C THR A 33 6.46 -7.03 2.50
N ASP A 34 5.40 -7.72 2.10
CA ASP A 34 4.92 -8.92 2.78
C ASP A 34 5.83 -10.12 2.52
N THR A 35 6.41 -10.64 3.61
CA THR A 35 7.29 -11.81 3.60
C THR A 35 6.54 -13.15 3.50
N ASN A 36 5.21 -13.14 3.67
CA ASN A 36 4.36 -14.32 3.52
C ASN A 36 3.97 -14.60 2.06
N ILE A 37 4.21 -13.65 1.15
CA ILE A 37 4.00 -13.84 -0.28
C ILE A 37 5.17 -14.64 -0.83
N THR A 38 4.89 -15.90 -1.16
CA THR A 38 5.83 -16.87 -1.70
C THR A 38 5.50 -17.16 -3.15
N ARG A 39 6.41 -17.83 -3.87
CA ARG A 39 6.17 -18.21 -5.27
C ARG A 39 4.97 -19.12 -5.48
N GLU A 40 4.52 -19.80 -4.42
CA GLU A 40 3.39 -20.74 -4.49
C GLU A 40 2.04 -20.05 -4.33
N ASN A 41 1.98 -18.91 -3.64
CA ASN A 41 0.73 -18.18 -3.34
C ASN A 41 0.62 -16.81 -4.04
N ILE A 42 1.67 -16.41 -4.77
CA ILE A 42 1.72 -15.13 -5.47
C ILE A 42 0.61 -14.98 -6.51
N ASP A 43 0.30 -16.06 -7.24
CA ASP A 43 -0.73 -16.04 -8.28
C ASP A 43 -2.12 -15.85 -7.66
N ASP A 44 -2.41 -16.53 -6.55
CA ASP A 44 -3.68 -16.38 -5.81
C ASP A 44 -3.84 -14.96 -5.25
N TYR A 45 -2.75 -14.40 -4.68
CA TYR A 45 -2.75 -13.03 -4.15
C TYR A 45 -3.00 -12.00 -5.27
N LEU A 46 -2.33 -12.19 -6.42
CA LEU A 46 -2.50 -11.31 -7.58
C LEU A 46 -3.91 -11.42 -8.15
N GLU A 47 -4.52 -12.61 -8.19
CA GLU A 47 -5.89 -12.78 -8.67
C GLU A 47 -6.91 -11.99 -7.83
N VAL A 48 -6.81 -12.09 -6.50
CA VAL A 48 -7.67 -11.33 -5.57
C VAL A 48 -7.44 -9.83 -5.74
N SER A 49 -6.19 -9.41 -5.82
CA SER A 49 -5.80 -8.01 -5.96
C SER A 49 -6.27 -7.40 -7.29
N MET A 50 -6.17 -8.15 -8.38
CA MET A 50 -6.66 -7.74 -9.70
C MET A 50 -8.18 -7.62 -9.71
N LYS A 51 -8.91 -8.57 -9.10
CA LYS A 51 -10.37 -8.49 -8.97
C LYS A 51 -10.79 -7.25 -8.17
N ALA A 52 -10.10 -6.96 -7.06
CA ALA A 52 -10.35 -5.76 -6.25
C ALA A 52 -10.04 -4.46 -7.00
N SER A 53 -9.02 -4.46 -7.86
CA SER A 53 -8.63 -3.30 -8.67
C SER A 53 -9.57 -3.08 -9.86
N ALA A 54 -10.04 -4.15 -10.51
CA ALA A 54 -10.97 -4.10 -11.62
C ALA A 54 -12.39 -3.68 -11.20
N GLY A 55 -12.76 -3.93 -9.94
CA GLY A 55 -14.05 -3.50 -9.37
C GLY A 55 -14.10 -2.01 -8.98
N ARG A 56 -12.95 -1.32 -8.93
CA ARG A 56 -12.87 0.12 -8.65
C ARG A 56 -13.01 0.92 -9.95
N SER A 57 -13.87 1.94 -9.95
CA SER A 57 -13.99 2.86 -11.08
C SER A 57 -12.70 3.66 -11.25
N MET A 58 -12.10 3.60 -12.43
CA MET A 58 -10.82 4.25 -12.76
C MET A 58 -10.88 5.79 -12.63
N GLU A 59 -12.09 6.36 -12.66
CA GLU A 59 -12.34 7.80 -12.62
C GLU A 59 -12.61 8.35 -11.21
N GLU A 60 -12.89 7.48 -10.23
CA GLU A 60 -13.17 7.90 -8.87
C GLU A 60 -12.07 7.39 -7.95
N GLU A 61 -10.90 8.00 -8.07
CA GLU A 61 -10.01 8.06 -6.93
C GLU A 61 -10.72 8.89 -5.87
N THR A 62 -11.35 8.19 -4.92
CA THR A 62 -12.19 8.84 -3.92
C THR A 62 -11.33 9.83 -3.15
N GLU A 63 -11.91 10.96 -2.73
CA GLU A 63 -11.17 11.93 -1.90
C GLU A 63 -10.56 11.25 -0.65
N GLN A 64 -11.20 10.16 -0.19
CA GLN A 64 -10.69 9.30 0.87
C GLN A 64 -9.39 8.58 0.48
N GLU A 65 -9.29 8.01 -0.73
CA GLU A 65 -8.06 7.38 -1.22
C GLU A 65 -6.92 8.38 -1.34
N LYS A 66 -7.18 9.61 -1.79
CA LYS A 66 -6.15 10.67 -1.83
C LYS A 66 -5.66 11.05 -0.44
N ILE A 67 -6.56 11.14 0.53
CA ILE A 67 -6.22 11.41 1.92
C ILE A 67 -5.40 10.26 2.49
N ASP A 68 -5.83 9.02 2.29
CA ASP A 68 -5.14 7.83 2.77
C ASP A 68 -3.75 7.69 2.13
N GLU A 69 -3.61 8.03 0.85
CA GLU A 69 -2.32 8.08 0.16
C GLU A 69 -1.41 9.17 0.72
N GLU A 70 -1.92 10.37 0.99
CA GLU A 70 -1.13 11.46 1.58
C GLU A 70 -0.71 11.14 3.02
N VAL A 71 -1.60 10.54 3.81
CA VAL A 71 -1.28 10.03 5.15
C VAL A 71 -0.23 8.94 5.05
N PHE A 72 -0.37 8.02 4.10
CA PHE A 72 0.61 6.96 3.89
C PHE A 72 1.97 7.50 3.43
N LYS A 73 2.02 8.51 2.55
CA LYS A 73 3.25 9.17 2.12
C LYS A 73 3.98 9.85 3.28
N ARG A 74 3.24 10.44 4.23
CA ARG A 74 3.79 11.19 5.37
C ARG A 74 4.03 10.35 6.63
N ALA A 75 3.38 9.19 6.75
CA ALA A 75 3.52 8.32 7.92
C ALA A 75 4.93 7.73 7.98
N PHE A 76 5.59 7.84 9.13
CA PHE A 76 6.84 7.13 9.40
C PHE A 76 6.54 5.64 9.57
N ILE A 77 7.07 4.79 8.69
CA ILE A 77 7.03 3.33 8.85
C ILE A 77 8.41 2.89 9.35
N PRO A 78 8.53 2.49 10.63
CA PRO A 78 9.76 1.91 11.18
C PRO A 78 10.13 0.67 10.38
N ARG A 79 11.41 0.53 10.00
CA ARG A 79 11.87 -0.54 9.11
C ARG A 79 12.41 -1.74 9.89
N THR A 80 12.72 -1.56 11.17
CA THR A 80 13.14 -2.59 12.11
C THR A 80 12.53 -2.32 13.48
N LEU A 81 12.36 -3.36 14.31
CA LEU A 81 11.92 -3.20 15.71
C LEU A 81 12.81 -2.23 16.52
N ASP A 82 14.07 -2.09 16.11
CA ASP A 82 15.07 -1.19 16.71
C ASP A 82 14.80 0.30 16.40
N GLU A 83 14.12 0.60 15.29
CA GLU A 83 13.70 1.96 14.91
C GLU A 83 12.40 2.40 15.61
N VAL A 84 11.79 1.53 16.44
CA VAL A 84 10.61 1.83 17.27
C VAL A 84 11.07 2.38 18.62
N VAL A 85 11.21 3.71 18.69
CA VAL A 85 11.72 4.39 19.90
C VAL A 85 10.76 4.26 21.10
N ASP A 86 9.45 4.08 20.87
CA ASP A 86 8.42 4.04 21.92
C ASP A 86 7.41 2.89 21.72
N ILE A 87 7.81 1.67 22.11
CA ILE A 87 6.94 0.47 22.10
C ILE A 87 5.63 0.71 22.86
N GLU A 88 5.66 1.47 23.96
CA GLU A 88 4.50 1.67 24.83
C GLU A 88 3.41 2.58 24.23
N ARG A 89 3.79 3.49 23.32
CA ARG A 89 2.86 4.48 22.75
C ARG A 89 2.12 3.93 21.53
N ASP A 90 2.77 3.10 20.73
CA ASP A 90 2.18 2.47 19.53
C ASP A 90 1.25 1.29 19.87
N VAL A 91 1.53 0.54 20.95
CA VAL A 91 0.62 -0.50 21.45
C VAL A 91 -0.71 0.09 21.95
N ARG A 92 -0.69 1.27 22.60
CA ARG A 92 -1.92 1.94 23.06
C ARG A 92 -2.80 2.44 21.91
N ARG A 93 -2.20 2.89 20.80
CA ARG A 93 -2.95 3.27 19.60
C ARG A 93 -3.59 2.07 18.90
N SER A 94 -2.94 0.91 18.94
CA SER A 94 -3.45 -0.32 18.32
C SER A 94 -4.53 -1.05 19.13
N GLN A 95 -4.71 -0.71 20.42
CA GLN A 95 -5.74 -1.31 21.29
C GLN A 95 -7.03 -0.48 21.43
N THR A 96 -7.11 0.73 20.82
CA THR A 96 -8.27 1.63 20.99
C THR A 96 -9.00 1.94 19.68
N MET A 97 -8.79 1.16 18.61
CA MET A 97 -9.66 1.17 17.42
C MET A 97 -10.39 -0.15 17.28
#